data_AF-A0A0C9VU27-F1
#
_entry.id   AF-A0A0C9VU27-F1
#
_cell.length_a   1.000
_cell.length_b   1.000
_cell.length_c   1.000
_cell.angle_alpha   90.00
_cell.angle_beta   90.00
_cell.angle_gamma   90.00
#
_symmetry.space_group_name_H-M   'P 1'
#
loop_
_entity.id
_entity.type
_entity.pdbx_description
1 polymer ?
#
loop_
_entity_poly.entity_id
_entity_poly.type
_entity_poly.pdbx_seq_one_letter_code
_entity_poly.pdbx_strand_id
1 'polypeptide(L)'
;MVSIMHLLIFLLAPVAVLACEGDCIIDITNQYLIQYSPVVINTFQTMANLIDAKIIPPSSRRQDSISYFTPALHAYNKTAYAGLEHAIFPSYFHGKCQDANGINPPGCPNPDCPKVCGTPGSMVHFYPKLCSIVFEQTRSLLTNLTSPGSKTYKQMEAMVLADASKGKRRALSKVSRFAKLQARGTTNAKTTFASIMKSFPQTMEDTCGGPSLSQCSWEQPMKTFILQYP
;
A
#
# COMPACT_ATOMS: atom_id res chain seq x y z
N MET A 1 38.40 39.14 49.31
CA MET A 1 38.42 37.70 48.92
C MET A 1 37.50 37.58 47.71
N VAL A 2 38.07 37.22 46.57
CA VAL A 2 37.47 37.36 45.23
C VAL A 2 36.53 36.19 44.95
N SER A 3 35.28 36.49 44.64
CA SER A 3 34.24 35.52 44.30
C SER A 3 34.46 35.04 42.86
N ILE A 4 34.80 33.76 42.70
CA ILE A 4 35.05 33.12 41.41
C ILE A 4 33.71 32.58 40.89
N MET A 5 33.03 33.37 40.06
CA MET A 5 31.79 32.98 39.37
C MET A 5 32.16 32.26 38.06
N HIS A 6 32.16 30.92 38.07
CA HIS A 6 32.38 30.13 36.85
C HIS A 6 31.13 30.20 35.95
N LEU A 7 31.27 30.95 34.88
CA LEU A 7 30.32 31.09 33.78
C LEU A 7 30.23 29.75 33.02
N LEU A 8 29.22 28.94 33.33
CA LEU A 8 28.83 27.77 32.55
C LEU A 8 28.24 28.23 31.21
N ILE A 9 29.11 28.42 30.22
CA ILE A 9 28.71 28.62 28.82
C ILE A 9 28.22 27.26 28.30
N PHE A 10 26.90 27.05 28.30
CA PHE A 10 26.27 26.01 27.49
C PHE A 10 26.49 26.37 26.02
N LEU A 11 27.48 25.73 25.39
CA LEU A 11 27.57 25.63 23.95
C LEU A 11 26.34 24.86 23.47
N LEU A 12 25.29 25.59 23.11
CA LEU A 12 24.19 25.08 22.27
C LEU A 12 24.80 24.75 20.92
N ALA A 13 25.34 23.53 20.78
CA ALA A 13 25.78 23.03 19.48
C ALA A 13 24.58 23.08 18.52
N PRO A 14 24.76 23.59 17.28
CA PRO A 14 23.71 23.52 16.28
C PRO A 14 23.38 22.04 16.09
N VAL A 15 22.12 21.68 16.34
CA VAL A 15 21.59 20.35 16.03
C VAL A 15 21.83 20.14 14.54
N ALA A 16 22.85 19.33 14.21
CA ALA A 16 23.18 18.99 12.84
C ALA A 16 22.01 18.14 12.34
N VAL A 17 21.15 18.75 11.53
CA VAL A 17 19.97 18.06 11.03
C VAL A 17 20.43 17.12 9.96
N LEU A 18 20.39 15.85 10.32
CA LEU A 18 20.71 14.77 9.43
C LEU A 18 19.51 14.62 8.49
N ALA A 19 19.79 14.42 7.20
CA ALA A 19 18.73 13.94 6.33
C ALA A 19 18.35 12.53 6.79
N CYS A 20 17.19 12.02 6.36
CA CYS A 20 16.95 10.59 6.45
C CYS A 20 18.00 9.85 5.61
N GLU A 21 19.01 9.35 6.30
CA GLU A 21 20.07 8.51 5.75
C GLU A 21 19.79 7.06 6.19
N GLY A 22 19.94 6.12 5.25
CA GLY A 22 19.86 4.66 5.50
C GLY A 22 18.65 4.23 6.33
N ASP A 23 18.86 4.09 7.64
CA ASP A 23 17.90 3.59 8.63
C ASP A 23 16.57 4.35 8.62
N CYS A 24 16.58 5.69 8.55
CA CYS A 24 15.32 6.46 8.50
C CYS A 24 14.48 6.09 7.26
N ILE A 25 15.11 5.96 6.09
CA ILE A 25 14.42 5.59 4.84
C ILE A 25 13.83 4.19 4.96
N ILE A 26 14.64 3.24 5.45
CA ILE A 26 14.26 1.84 5.60
C ILE A 26 13.07 1.71 6.56
N ASP A 27 13.18 2.31 7.74
CA ASP A 27 12.21 2.15 8.80
C ASP A 27 10.89 2.87 8.50
N ILE A 28 10.93 4.09 7.94
CA ILE A 28 9.70 4.77 7.51
C ILE A 28 8.99 3.96 6.42
N THR A 29 9.73 3.44 5.44
CA THR A 29 9.15 2.61 4.38
C THR A 29 8.51 1.34 4.95
N ASN A 30 9.21 0.64 5.85
CA ASN A 30 8.69 -0.54 6.54
C ASN A 30 7.47 -0.23 7.40
N GLN A 31 7.49 0.90 8.12
CA GLN A 31 6.36 1.30 8.95
C GLN A 31 5.10 1.52 8.11
N TYR A 32 5.21 2.15 6.93
CA TYR A 32 4.08 2.25 6.00
C TYR A 32 3.61 0.89 5.48
N LEU A 33 4.53 -0.04 5.17
CA LEU A 33 4.15 -1.41 4.79
C LEU A 33 3.36 -2.12 5.90
N ILE A 34 3.78 -1.97 7.15
CA ILE A 34 3.09 -2.54 8.31
C ILE A 34 1.67 -1.97 8.42
N GLN A 35 1.52 -0.64 8.33
CA GLN A 35 0.23 0.03 8.44
C GLN A 35 -0.71 -0.31 7.26
N TYR A 36 -0.20 -0.42 6.04
CA TYR A 36 -1.00 -0.78 4.87
C TYR A 36 -1.32 -2.28 4.77
N SER A 37 -0.59 -3.17 5.45
CA SER A 37 -0.83 -4.61 5.36
C SER A 37 -2.26 -5.02 5.70
N PRO A 38 -2.87 -4.57 6.83
CA PRO A 38 -4.29 -4.81 7.12
C PRO A 38 -5.24 -4.22 6.07
N VAL A 39 -4.94 -3.03 5.52
CA VAL A 39 -5.76 -2.38 4.49
C VAL A 39 -5.82 -3.26 3.24
N VAL A 40 -4.66 -3.72 2.75
CA VAL A 40 -4.55 -4.59 1.58
C VAL A 40 -5.29 -5.92 1.80
N ILE A 41 -5.13 -6.54 2.98
CA ILE A 41 -5.82 -7.77 3.35
C ILE A 41 -7.34 -7.56 3.36
N ASN A 42 -7.83 -6.48 3.99
CA ASN A 42 -9.26 -6.18 4.07
C ASN A 42 -9.88 -5.88 2.70
N THR A 43 -9.16 -5.16 1.84
CA THR A 43 -9.58 -4.94 0.45
C THR A 43 -9.70 -6.27 -0.28
N PHE A 44 -8.69 -7.15 -0.21
CA PHE A 44 -8.76 -8.47 -0.84
C PHE A 44 -9.86 -9.37 -0.26
N GLN A 45 -10.09 -9.34 1.06
CA GLN A 45 -11.17 -10.06 1.69
C GLN A 45 -12.55 -9.61 1.16
N THR A 46 -12.73 -8.29 1.00
CA THR A 46 -13.97 -7.73 0.43
C THR A 46 -14.19 -8.22 -1.00
N MET A 47 -13.14 -8.21 -1.82
CA MET A 47 -13.19 -8.67 -3.20
C MET A 47 -13.43 -10.19 -3.29
N ALA A 48 -12.82 -10.97 -2.39
CA ALA A 48 -13.02 -12.41 -2.27
C ALA A 48 -14.47 -12.76 -1.91
N ASN A 49 -15.07 -12.02 -0.99
CA ASN A 49 -16.48 -12.18 -0.63
C ASN A 49 -17.41 -11.90 -1.83
N LEU A 50 -17.10 -10.89 -2.66
CA LEU A 50 -17.85 -10.62 -3.89
C LEU A 50 -17.73 -11.76 -4.91
N ILE A 51 -16.55 -12.37 -5.04
CA ILE A 51 -16.33 -13.54 -5.90
C ILE A 51 -17.18 -14.72 -5.41
N ASP A 52 -17.15 -15.03 -4.12
CA ASP A 52 -17.92 -16.14 -3.55
C ASP A 52 -19.43 -15.93 -3.63
N ALA A 53 -19.88 -14.68 -3.49
CA ALA A 53 -21.28 -14.32 -3.62
C ALA A 53 -21.79 -14.41 -5.07
N LYS A 54 -21.00 -13.93 -6.05
CA LYS A 54 -21.46 -13.74 -7.44
C LYS A 54 -21.04 -14.85 -8.41
N ILE A 55 -19.96 -15.57 -8.12
CA ILE A 55 -19.34 -16.51 -9.08
C ILE A 55 -19.37 -17.95 -8.56
N ILE A 56 -19.03 -18.15 -7.28
CA ILE A 56 -18.81 -19.50 -6.75
C ILE A 56 -20.11 -20.09 -6.19
N PRO A 57 -20.55 -21.28 -6.66
CA PRO A 57 -21.74 -21.92 -6.11
C PRO A 57 -21.52 -22.30 -4.63
N PRO A 58 -22.55 -22.23 -3.75
CA PRO A 58 -22.38 -22.49 -2.32
C PRO A 58 -21.66 -23.79 -1.98
N SER A 59 -21.90 -24.86 -2.75
CA SER A 59 -21.28 -26.18 -2.56
C SER A 59 -19.80 -26.26 -2.95
N SER A 60 -19.25 -25.22 -3.57
CA SER A 60 -17.84 -25.14 -4.02
C SER A 60 -17.09 -23.94 -3.42
N ARG A 61 -17.71 -23.19 -2.51
CA ARG A 61 -17.04 -22.09 -1.79
C ARG A 61 -15.91 -22.64 -0.94
N ARG A 62 -14.81 -21.90 -0.92
CA ARG A 62 -13.67 -22.21 -0.05
C ARG A 62 -14.01 -21.82 1.38
N GLN A 63 -13.38 -22.49 2.34
CA GLN A 63 -13.42 -22.02 3.73
C GLN A 63 -12.67 -20.69 3.89
N ASP A 64 -11.57 -20.54 3.15
CA ASP A 64 -10.81 -19.31 3.06
C ASP A 64 -10.90 -18.71 1.66
N SER A 65 -11.77 -17.71 1.51
CA SER A 65 -12.01 -17.02 0.23
C SER A 65 -10.85 -16.12 -0.16
N ILE A 66 -10.06 -15.59 0.80
CA ILE A 66 -8.92 -14.71 0.50
C ILE A 66 -7.81 -15.45 -0.26
N SER A 67 -7.78 -16.78 -0.17
CA SER A 67 -6.82 -17.63 -0.88
C SER A 67 -6.82 -17.45 -2.40
N TYR A 68 -7.89 -16.90 -3.00
CA TYR A 68 -7.87 -16.51 -4.41
C TYR A 68 -6.83 -15.42 -4.71
N PHE A 69 -6.50 -14.57 -3.73
CA PHE A 69 -5.57 -13.44 -3.86
C PHE A 69 -4.14 -13.77 -3.42
N THR A 70 -3.83 -15.00 -3.00
CA THR A 70 -2.46 -15.41 -2.63
C THR A 70 -1.41 -15.03 -3.70
N PRO A 71 -1.66 -15.20 -5.02
CA PRO A 71 -0.69 -14.76 -6.03
C PRO A 71 -0.41 -13.24 -6.00
N ALA A 72 -1.45 -12.42 -5.80
CA ALA A 72 -1.33 -10.98 -5.74
C ALA A 72 -0.63 -10.52 -4.45
N LEU A 73 -0.99 -11.10 -3.29
CA LEU A 73 -0.32 -10.86 -2.01
C LEU A 73 1.17 -11.17 -2.07
N HIS A 74 1.54 -12.32 -2.64
CA HIS A 74 2.94 -12.70 -2.81
C HIS A 74 3.69 -11.70 -3.71
N ALA A 75 3.10 -11.28 -4.82
CA ALA A 75 3.71 -10.30 -5.70
C ALA A 75 3.83 -8.91 -5.06
N TYR A 76 2.81 -8.49 -4.31
CA TYR A 76 2.81 -7.25 -3.53
C TYR A 76 3.95 -7.27 -2.50
N ASN A 77 4.03 -8.29 -1.64
CA ASN A 77 5.08 -8.39 -0.62
C ASN A 77 6.50 -8.35 -1.21
N LYS A 78 6.68 -8.88 -2.43
CA LYS A 78 7.97 -8.84 -3.12
C LYS A 78 8.35 -7.46 -3.68
N THR A 79 7.37 -6.62 -4.01
CA THR A 79 7.58 -5.40 -4.81
C THR A 79 7.26 -4.11 -4.07
N ALA A 80 6.42 -4.17 -3.03
CA ALA A 80 5.88 -3.01 -2.34
C ALA A 80 6.98 -2.15 -1.70
N TYR A 81 7.98 -2.77 -1.07
CA TYR A 81 9.09 -2.05 -0.44
C TYR A 81 9.83 -1.14 -1.43
N ALA A 82 10.39 -1.70 -2.49
CA ALA A 82 11.15 -0.93 -3.47
C ALA A 82 10.30 0.15 -4.16
N GLY A 83 9.02 -0.15 -4.42
CA GLY A 83 8.09 0.82 -4.99
C GLY A 83 7.78 1.99 -4.05
N LEU A 84 7.53 1.71 -2.77
CA LEU A 84 7.26 2.74 -1.76
C LEU A 84 8.49 3.55 -1.42
N GLU A 85 9.63 2.87 -1.20
CA GLU A 85 10.92 3.53 -0.99
C GLU A 85 11.14 4.53 -2.11
N HIS A 86 11.09 4.10 -3.38
CA HIS A 86 11.32 4.98 -4.53
C HIS A 86 10.34 6.15 -4.60
N ALA A 87 9.04 5.89 -4.37
CA ALA A 87 7.99 6.90 -4.47
C ALA A 87 8.10 7.97 -3.38
N ILE A 88 8.56 7.62 -2.18
CA ILE A 88 8.84 8.57 -1.11
C ILE A 88 10.20 9.23 -1.37
N PHE A 89 11.23 8.41 -1.59
CA PHE A 89 12.65 8.77 -1.71
C PHE A 89 13.33 8.10 -2.93
N PRO A 90 14.04 8.84 -3.79
CA PRO A 90 14.19 10.29 -3.82
C PRO A 90 13.10 10.93 -4.69
N SER A 91 11.93 10.32 -4.92
CA SER A 91 10.98 10.91 -5.90
C SER A 91 10.36 12.21 -5.42
N TYR A 92 9.98 12.32 -4.15
CA TYR A 92 9.41 13.55 -3.59
C TYR A 92 10.28 14.14 -2.47
N PHE A 93 10.68 13.32 -1.50
CA PHE A 93 11.57 13.75 -0.43
C PHE A 93 13.01 13.47 -0.84
N HIS A 94 13.79 14.54 -1.00
CA HIS A 94 15.16 14.48 -1.50
C HIS A 94 16.17 14.82 -0.40
N GLY A 95 17.19 13.98 -0.21
CA GLY A 95 18.40 14.21 0.59
C GLY A 95 18.42 15.39 1.57
N LYS A 96 19.51 16.16 1.54
CA LYS A 96 19.70 17.31 2.44
C LYS A 96 18.92 18.52 1.93
N CYS A 97 18.42 19.34 2.86
CA CYS A 97 17.72 20.60 2.57
C CYS A 97 18.63 21.71 2.00
N GLN A 98 19.90 21.41 1.74
CA GLN A 98 20.92 22.38 1.33
C GLN A 98 20.74 22.84 -0.12
N ASP A 99 21.00 24.12 -0.39
CA ASP A 99 21.09 24.63 -1.75
C ASP A 99 22.38 24.17 -2.47
N ALA A 100 22.60 24.64 -3.70
CA ALA A 100 23.78 24.30 -4.49
C ALA A 100 25.11 24.64 -3.83
N ASN A 101 25.11 25.54 -2.84
CA ASN A 101 26.29 25.98 -2.09
C ASN A 101 26.42 25.26 -0.73
N GLY A 102 25.55 24.28 -0.43
CA GLY A 102 25.54 23.61 0.86
C GLY A 102 24.81 24.39 1.97
N ILE A 103 24.09 25.47 1.64
CA ILE A 103 23.47 26.36 2.64
C ILE A 103 22.04 25.92 2.91
N ASN A 104 21.69 25.79 4.20
CA ASN A 104 20.31 25.53 4.62
C ASN A 104 19.46 26.80 4.38
N PRO A 105 18.31 26.68 3.70
CA PRO A 105 17.42 27.80 3.48
C PRO A 105 16.83 28.32 4.79
N PRO A 106 16.47 29.61 4.86
CA PRO A 106 15.79 30.17 6.04
C PRO A 106 14.57 29.34 6.45
N GLY A 107 14.45 29.07 7.75
CA GLY A 107 13.36 28.27 8.31
C GLY A 107 13.60 26.76 8.28
N CYS A 108 14.59 26.25 7.57
CA CYS A 108 15.06 24.88 7.76
C CYS A 108 16.15 24.87 8.84
N PRO A 109 16.13 23.93 9.80
CA PRO A 109 15.45 22.63 9.79
C PRO A 109 14.09 22.58 10.52
N ASN A 110 13.44 23.72 10.77
CA ASN A 110 12.17 23.74 11.48
C ASN A 110 11.15 22.80 10.79
N PRO A 111 10.38 21.98 11.52
CA PRO A 111 9.25 21.22 10.96
C PRO A 111 8.21 22.06 10.20
N ASP A 112 8.31 23.39 10.22
CA ASP A 112 7.50 24.29 9.40
C ASP A 112 8.23 24.83 8.14
N CYS A 113 9.33 24.20 7.72
CA CYS A 113 10.06 24.62 6.53
C CYS A 113 9.31 24.28 5.23
N PRO A 114 9.00 25.25 4.35
CA PRO A 114 8.27 25.02 3.10
C PRO A 114 9.15 24.40 1.99
N LYS A 115 10.42 24.11 2.26
CA LYS A 115 11.28 23.38 1.31
C LYS A 115 11.08 21.88 1.50
N VAL A 116 10.78 21.19 0.41
CA VAL A 116 10.71 19.73 0.40
C VAL A 116 12.13 19.17 0.41
N CYS A 117 12.46 18.39 1.44
CA CYS A 117 13.71 17.63 1.52
C CYS A 117 13.53 16.38 2.38
N GLY A 118 14.56 15.54 2.47
CA GLY A 118 14.52 14.24 3.16
C GLY A 118 14.65 14.32 4.68
N THR A 119 14.57 15.49 5.31
CA THR A 119 14.62 15.61 6.78
C THR A 119 13.29 15.19 7.42
N PRO A 120 13.29 14.59 8.61
CA PRO A 120 12.08 14.29 9.38
C PRO A 120 11.09 15.47 9.50
N GLY A 121 11.60 16.68 9.78
CA GLY A 121 10.77 17.88 9.88
C GLY A 121 10.00 18.21 8.59
N SER A 122 10.67 18.14 7.43
CA SER A 122 10.02 18.34 6.12
C SER A 122 8.95 17.27 5.84
N MET A 123 9.20 16.01 6.21
CA MET A 123 8.19 14.94 6.07
C MET A 123 6.95 15.19 6.94
N VAL A 124 7.13 15.69 8.16
CA VAL A 124 6.03 16.09 9.06
C VAL A 124 5.27 17.30 8.51
N HIS A 125 5.98 18.30 7.97
CA HIS A 125 5.37 19.46 7.33
C HIS A 125 4.46 19.04 6.17
N PHE A 126 5.00 18.22 5.27
CA PHE A 126 4.33 17.75 4.06
C PHE A 126 3.59 16.43 4.27
N TYR A 127 3.14 16.16 5.49
CA TYR A 127 2.51 14.88 5.82
C TYR A 127 1.29 14.53 4.94
N PRO A 128 0.36 15.45 4.63
CA PRO A 128 -0.75 15.15 3.72
C PRO A 128 -0.26 14.66 2.35
N LYS A 129 0.83 15.24 1.86
CA LYS A 129 1.46 14.83 0.60
C LYS A 129 2.13 13.47 0.73
N LEU A 130 2.87 13.21 1.80
CA LEU A 130 3.46 11.91 2.11
C LEU A 130 2.39 10.80 2.14
N CYS A 131 1.28 11.04 2.86
CA CYS A 131 0.14 10.12 2.92
C CYS A 131 -0.42 9.82 1.52
N SER A 132 -0.61 10.85 0.68
CA SER A 132 -1.10 10.65 -0.69
C SER A 132 -0.14 9.83 -1.55
N ILE A 133 1.19 10.03 -1.41
CA ILE A 133 2.20 9.28 -2.16
C ILE A 133 2.13 7.79 -1.81
N VAL A 134 2.08 7.46 -0.51
CA VAL A 134 2.04 6.07 -0.05
C VAL A 134 0.76 5.39 -0.51
N PHE A 135 -0.40 6.06 -0.36
CA PHE A 135 -1.68 5.54 -0.82
C PHE A 135 -1.68 5.26 -2.32
N GLU A 136 -1.30 6.26 -3.13
CA GLU A 136 -1.33 6.15 -4.58
C GLU A 136 -0.37 5.09 -5.10
N GLN A 137 0.83 4.99 -4.52
CA GLN A 137 1.80 3.96 -4.89
C GLN A 137 1.27 2.56 -4.58
N THR A 138 0.69 2.37 -3.39
CA THR A 138 0.10 1.09 -2.97
C THR A 138 -1.08 0.72 -3.87
N ARG A 139 -1.99 1.67 -4.11
CA ARG A 139 -3.17 1.51 -4.97
C ARG A 139 -2.79 1.18 -6.40
N SER A 140 -1.84 1.92 -6.98
CA SER A 140 -1.34 1.71 -8.34
C SER A 140 -0.70 0.35 -8.50
N LEU A 141 0.19 -0.05 -7.56
CA LEU A 141 0.82 -1.37 -7.57
C LEU A 141 -0.22 -2.49 -7.58
N LEU A 142 -1.18 -2.46 -6.65
CA LEU A 142 -2.21 -3.50 -6.55
C LEU A 142 -3.17 -3.50 -7.74
N THR A 143 -3.50 -2.33 -8.29
CA THR A 143 -4.28 -2.21 -9.53
C THR A 143 -3.54 -2.89 -10.69
N ASN A 144 -2.23 -2.66 -10.82
CA ASN A 144 -1.42 -3.30 -11.85
C ASN A 144 -1.35 -4.83 -11.65
N LEU A 145 -1.17 -5.30 -10.41
CA LEU A 145 -1.17 -6.73 -10.09
C LEU A 145 -2.53 -7.40 -10.34
N THR A 146 -3.63 -6.67 -10.17
CA THR A 146 -5.00 -7.17 -10.39
C THR A 146 -5.57 -6.81 -11.77
N SER A 147 -4.80 -6.19 -12.65
CA SER A 147 -5.25 -5.78 -13.98
C SER A 147 -5.31 -6.96 -14.97
N PRO A 148 -6.31 -7.01 -15.87
CA PRO A 148 -6.39 -8.03 -16.90
C PRO A 148 -5.11 -8.12 -17.74
N GLY A 149 -4.58 -9.33 -17.90
CA GLY A 149 -3.36 -9.59 -18.66
C GLY A 149 -2.11 -9.79 -17.80
N SER A 150 -2.10 -9.28 -16.56
CA SER A 150 -1.02 -9.51 -15.61
C SER A 150 -0.88 -11.00 -15.27
N LYS A 151 0.32 -11.43 -14.88
CA LYS A 151 0.58 -12.83 -14.50
C LYS A 151 -0.26 -13.22 -13.27
N THR A 152 -0.32 -12.35 -12.28
CA THR A 152 -1.08 -12.54 -11.04
C THR A 152 -2.58 -12.61 -11.32
N TYR A 153 -3.14 -11.71 -12.13
CA TYR A 153 -4.55 -11.76 -12.53
C TYR A 153 -4.92 -13.11 -13.17
N LYS A 154 -4.10 -13.61 -14.10
CA LYS A 154 -4.34 -14.91 -14.76
C LYS A 154 -4.36 -16.07 -13.76
N GLN A 155 -3.50 -16.04 -12.75
CA GLN A 155 -3.47 -17.06 -11.69
C GLN A 155 -4.74 -17.02 -10.84
N MET A 156 -5.17 -15.82 -10.41
CA MET A 156 -6.41 -15.64 -9.66
C MET A 156 -7.63 -16.06 -10.48
N GLU A 157 -7.72 -15.63 -11.75
CA GLU A 157 -8.79 -15.99 -12.68
C GLU A 157 -8.89 -17.51 -12.84
N ALA A 158 -7.76 -18.20 -13.03
CA ALA A 158 -7.73 -19.66 -13.16
C ALA A 158 -8.27 -20.36 -11.90
N MET A 159 -7.92 -19.89 -10.70
CA MET A 159 -8.40 -20.44 -9.44
C MET A 159 -9.92 -20.25 -9.28
N VAL A 160 -10.43 -19.06 -9.58
CA VAL A 160 -11.85 -18.73 -9.51
C VAL A 160 -12.65 -19.56 -10.52
N LEU A 161 -12.18 -19.68 -11.76
CA LEU A 161 -12.87 -20.46 -12.80
C LEU A 161 -12.87 -21.96 -12.50
N ALA A 162 -11.80 -22.47 -11.87
CA ALA A 162 -11.74 -23.87 -11.43
C ALA A 162 -12.88 -24.16 -10.43
N ASP A 163 -13.06 -23.33 -9.42
CA ASP A 163 -14.08 -23.52 -8.38
C ASP A 163 -15.50 -23.22 -8.88
N ALA A 164 -15.66 -22.22 -9.75
CA ALA A 164 -16.94 -21.94 -10.42
C ALA A 164 -17.46 -23.14 -11.26
N SER A 165 -16.54 -23.95 -11.79
CA SER A 165 -16.90 -25.12 -12.62
C SER A 165 -17.27 -26.37 -11.81
N LYS A 166 -16.87 -26.47 -10.53
CA LYS A 166 -17.07 -27.67 -9.70
C LYS A 166 -18.56 -27.99 -9.46
N GLY A 167 -19.38 -26.97 -9.21
CA GLY A 167 -20.82 -27.15 -8.97
C GLY A 167 -21.59 -27.76 -10.14
N LYS A 168 -21.12 -27.54 -11.38
CA LYS A 168 -21.79 -28.05 -12.59
C LYS A 168 -21.53 -29.52 -12.88
N ARG A 169 -20.36 -30.04 -12.49
CA ARG A 169 -19.99 -31.44 -12.76
C ARG A 169 -20.81 -32.43 -11.93
N ARG A 170 -21.23 -32.06 -10.71
CA ARG A 170 -22.05 -32.93 -9.86
C ARG A 170 -23.49 -33.05 -10.34
N ALA A 171 -24.05 -32.02 -10.97
CA ALA A 171 -25.41 -32.06 -11.49
C ALA A 171 -25.54 -32.87 -12.79
N LEU A 172 -24.47 -32.92 -13.60
CA LEU A 172 -24.48 -33.57 -14.92
C LEU A 172 -24.03 -35.04 -14.92
N SER A 173 -23.58 -35.60 -13.79
CA SER A 173 -23.19 -37.03 -13.73
C SER A 173 -24.37 -37.99 -13.92
N LYS A 174 -25.61 -37.48 -13.92
CA LYS A 174 -26.84 -38.25 -14.19
C LYS A 174 -27.45 -38.00 -15.57
N VAL A 175 -26.90 -37.10 -16.41
CA VAL A 175 -27.48 -36.75 -17.72
C VAL A 175 -26.49 -37.05 -18.85
N SER A 176 -26.93 -37.94 -19.73
CA SER A 176 -26.38 -38.45 -21.00
C SER A 176 -25.31 -37.61 -21.75
N ARG A 177 -24.37 -38.34 -22.38
CA ARG A 177 -23.07 -37.96 -22.96
C ARG A 177 -23.06 -37.08 -24.24
N PHE A 178 -24.14 -36.38 -24.61
CA PHE A 178 -24.25 -35.86 -25.99
C PHE A 178 -24.33 -34.33 -26.20
N ALA A 179 -24.03 -33.47 -25.23
CA ALA A 179 -24.00 -32.03 -25.47
C ALA A 179 -22.75 -31.32 -24.92
N LYS A 180 -21.96 -30.72 -25.83
CA LYS A 180 -20.93 -29.70 -25.56
C LYS A 180 -21.59 -28.41 -25.01
N LEU A 181 -22.11 -28.46 -23.77
CA LEU A 181 -22.72 -27.31 -23.09
C LEU A 181 -21.72 -26.51 -22.21
N GLN A 182 -20.42 -26.64 -22.46
CA GLN A 182 -19.37 -26.06 -21.61
C GLN A 182 -19.13 -24.55 -21.79
N ALA A 183 -19.72 -23.87 -22.78
CA ALA A 183 -19.25 -22.52 -23.15
C ALA A 183 -19.87 -21.34 -22.37
N ARG A 184 -21.15 -21.42 -21.96
CA ARG A 184 -21.87 -20.20 -21.50
C ARG A 184 -21.56 -19.78 -20.06
N GLY A 185 -21.31 -20.74 -19.17
CA GLY A 185 -21.10 -20.47 -17.75
C GLY A 185 -19.74 -19.90 -17.40
N THR A 186 -18.69 -20.42 -18.03
CA THR A 186 -17.30 -19.97 -17.82
C THR A 186 -17.09 -18.56 -18.35
N THR A 187 -17.71 -18.23 -19.49
CA THR A 187 -17.70 -16.87 -20.05
C THR A 187 -18.29 -15.85 -19.07
N ASN A 188 -19.44 -16.14 -18.45
CA ASN A 188 -20.05 -15.24 -17.47
C ASN A 188 -19.21 -15.09 -16.20
N ALA A 189 -18.65 -16.20 -15.69
CA ALA A 189 -17.75 -16.16 -14.53
C ALA A 189 -16.52 -15.28 -14.80
N LYS A 190 -15.93 -15.40 -16.00
CA LYS A 190 -14.79 -14.60 -16.43
C LYS A 190 -15.12 -13.11 -16.52
N THR A 191 -16.22 -12.74 -17.18
CA THR A 191 -16.65 -11.34 -17.30
C THR A 191 -17.00 -10.74 -15.94
N THR A 192 -17.65 -11.52 -15.06
CA THR A 192 -17.99 -11.09 -13.70
C THR A 192 -16.73 -10.90 -12.85
N PHE A 193 -15.75 -11.80 -12.95
CA PHE A 193 -14.47 -11.67 -12.25
C PHE A 193 -13.72 -10.42 -12.70
N ALA A 194 -13.61 -10.18 -14.02
CA ALA A 194 -13.00 -8.96 -14.56
C ALA A 194 -13.72 -7.69 -14.07
N SER A 195 -15.05 -7.70 -14.02
CA SER A 195 -15.84 -6.58 -13.49
C SER A 195 -15.61 -6.34 -12.01
N ILE A 196 -15.44 -7.41 -11.21
CA ILE A 196 -15.06 -7.27 -9.79
C ILE A 196 -13.66 -6.66 -9.70
N MET A 197 -12.65 -7.18 -10.42
CA MET A 197 -11.30 -6.62 -10.38
C MET A 197 -11.26 -5.15 -10.82
N LYS A 198 -12.11 -4.72 -11.75
CA LYS A 198 -12.21 -3.31 -12.17
C LYS A 198 -12.63 -2.37 -11.02
N SER A 199 -13.35 -2.86 -10.01
CA SER A 199 -13.73 -2.05 -8.85
C SER A 199 -12.63 -1.96 -7.78
N PHE A 200 -11.49 -2.65 -7.95
CA PHE A 200 -10.43 -2.72 -6.94
C PHE A 200 -9.94 -1.34 -6.46
N PRO A 201 -9.64 -0.35 -7.33
CA PRO A 201 -9.15 0.95 -6.86
C PRO A 201 -10.14 1.65 -5.94
N GLN A 202 -11.43 1.58 -6.27
CA GLN A 202 -12.51 2.16 -5.45
C GLN A 202 -12.66 1.41 -4.13
N THR A 203 -12.66 0.06 -4.15
CA THR A 203 -12.75 -0.74 -2.91
C THR A 203 -11.62 -0.40 -1.94
N MET A 204 -10.41 -0.15 -2.45
CA MET A 204 -9.27 0.24 -1.61
C MET A 204 -9.44 1.65 -1.03
N GLU A 205 -9.91 2.61 -1.82
CA GLU A 205 -10.24 3.97 -1.35
C GLU A 205 -11.32 3.93 -0.26
N ASP A 206 -12.39 3.15 -0.46
CA ASP A 206 -13.45 2.95 0.52
C ASP A 206 -12.91 2.29 1.81
N THR A 207 -12.00 1.32 1.68
CA THR A 207 -11.31 0.68 2.83
C THR A 207 -10.50 1.72 3.62
N CYS A 208 -9.96 2.74 2.95
CA CYS A 208 -9.25 3.86 3.56
C CYS A 208 -10.16 4.97 4.09
N GLY A 209 -11.48 4.79 4.10
CA GLY A 209 -12.43 5.80 4.57
C GLY A 209 -12.75 6.88 3.53
N GLY A 210 -12.63 6.54 2.23
CA GLY A 210 -13.00 7.40 1.10
C GLY A 210 -11.91 8.38 0.67
N PRO A 211 -12.27 9.43 -0.09
CA PRO A 211 -11.30 10.37 -0.68
C PRO A 211 -10.39 11.09 0.33
N SER A 212 -10.81 11.20 1.59
CA SER A 212 -10.01 11.82 2.66
C SER A 212 -8.96 10.90 3.27
N LEU A 213 -8.98 9.60 2.93
CA LEU A 213 -8.08 8.58 3.49
C LEU A 213 -8.07 8.53 5.02
N SER A 214 -9.21 8.85 5.65
CA SER A 214 -9.32 8.99 7.11
C SER A 214 -8.85 7.76 7.91
N GLN A 215 -8.94 6.55 7.34
CA GLN A 215 -8.50 5.30 7.98
C GLN A 215 -7.08 4.87 7.59
N CYS A 216 -6.45 5.55 6.63
CA CYS A 216 -5.11 5.25 6.11
C CYS A 216 -4.12 6.42 6.28
N SER A 217 -4.50 7.45 7.05
CA SER A 217 -3.63 8.58 7.34
C SER A 217 -2.61 8.22 8.43
N TRP A 218 -3.04 7.75 9.60
CA TRP A 218 -2.16 7.52 10.78
C TRP A 218 -1.27 8.72 11.12
N GLU A 219 -1.75 9.94 10.87
CA GLU A 219 -0.95 11.16 10.93
C GLU A 219 -0.19 11.34 12.24
N GLN A 220 -0.89 11.32 13.38
CA GLN A 220 -0.26 11.56 14.68
C GLN A 220 0.81 10.51 15.04
N PRO A 221 0.53 9.19 15.00
CA PRO A 221 1.55 8.19 15.30
C PRO A 221 2.71 8.20 14.30
N MET A 222 2.45 8.44 13.01
CA MET A 222 3.52 8.51 12.01
C MET A 222 4.39 9.76 12.15
N LYS A 223 3.81 10.94 12.42
CA LYS A 223 4.59 12.15 12.70
C LYS A 223 5.47 11.96 13.92
N THR A 224 4.94 11.35 14.98
CA THR A 224 5.70 11.02 16.19
C THR A 224 6.85 10.07 15.88
N PHE A 225 6.61 9.03 15.08
CA PHE A 225 7.62 8.06 14.67
C PHE A 225 8.73 8.71 13.82
N ILE A 226 8.35 9.51 12.82
CA ILE A 226 9.30 10.20 11.93
C ILE A 226 10.23 11.12 12.74
N LEU A 227 9.72 11.83 13.75
CA LEU A 227 10.52 12.73 14.58
C LEU A 227 11.46 12.02 15.58
N GLN A 228 11.48 10.68 15.62
CA GLN A 228 12.48 9.93 16.39
C GLN A 228 13.85 9.92 15.69
N TYR A 229 13.88 10.21 14.38
CA TYR A 229 15.11 10.30 13.61
C TYR A 229 15.74 11.69 13.72
N PRO A 230 17.08 11.78 13.79
CA PRO A 230 17.81 13.05 13.91
C PRO A 230 17.82 13.89 12.62
#